data_AF-A0A7K2QNV5-F1
#
_entry.id   AF-A0A7K2QNV5-F1
#
_cell.length_a   1.000
_cell.length_b   1.000
_cell.length_c   1.000
_cell.angle_alpha   90.00
_cell.angle_beta   90.00
_cell.angle_gamma   90.00
#
_symmetry.space_group_name_H-M   'P 1'
#
loop_
_entity.id
_entity.type
_entity.pdbx_description
1 polymer ?
#
loop_
_entity_poly.entity_id
_entity_poly.type
_entity_poly.pdbx_seq_one_letter_code
_entity_poly.pdbx_strand_id
1 'polypeptide(L)' 'TAGAALVDAVSGPEDLLVVGTGARGLIRRLLRPSVARHCLAHAPCPVLTVPPSPLQAELDAAHRRNAWRLPLDARELAE' A
#
# COMPACT_ATOMS: atom_id res chain seq x y z
N THR A 1 -7.24 -9.78 -11.81
CA THR A 1 -7.11 -8.51 -11.04
C THR A 1 -5.82 -8.57 -10.23
N ALA A 2 -5.35 -7.48 -9.63
CA ALA A 2 -4.13 -7.53 -8.79
C ALA A 2 -4.23 -8.54 -7.64
N GLY A 3 -5.42 -8.72 -7.04
CA GLY A 3 -5.65 -9.74 -6.02
C GLY A 3 -5.44 -11.16 -6.55
N ALA A 4 -6.09 -11.51 -7.67
CA ALA A 4 -5.96 -12.83 -8.27
C ALA A 4 -4.51 -13.15 -8.65
N ALA A 5 -3.81 -12.20 -9.28
CA ALA A 5 -2.42 -12.38 -9.67
C ALA A 5 -1.48 -12.62 -8.48
N LEU A 6 -1.75 -12.00 -7.32
CA LEU A 6 -0.98 -12.25 -6.10
C LEU A 6 -1.29 -13.63 -5.50
N VAL A 7 -2.54 -14.07 -5.54
CA VAL A 7 -2.93 -15.41 -5.06
C VAL A 7 -2.34 -16.50 -5.95
N ASP A 8 -2.38 -16.32 -7.28
CA ASP A 8 -1.81 -17.26 -8.24
C ASP A 8 -0.27 -17.36 -8.17
N ALA A 9 0.39 -16.33 -7.60
CA ALA A 9 1.85 -16.31 -7.43
C ALA A 9 2.33 -17.08 -6.18
N VAL A 10 1.44 -17.43 -5.26
CA VAL A 10 1.77 -18.20 -4.05
C VAL A 10 2.00 -19.66 -4.44
N SER A 11 3.13 -20.21 -4.01
CA SER A 11 3.52 -21.59 -4.33
C SER A 11 2.88 -22.60 -3.37
N GLY A 12 2.61 -22.21 -2.12
CA GLY A 12 2.01 -23.11 -1.14
C GLY A 12 1.82 -22.50 0.25
N PRO A 13 1.43 -23.32 1.24
CA PRO A 13 1.09 -22.86 2.60
C PRO A 13 2.30 -22.36 3.40
N GLU A 14 3.52 -22.71 3.01
CA GLU A 14 4.77 -22.27 3.65
C GLU A 14 5.15 -20.82 3.31
N ASP A 15 4.49 -20.22 2.33
CA ASP A 15 4.74 -18.83 1.92
C ASP A 15 4.10 -17.83 2.89
N LEU A 16 4.59 -16.59 2.87
CA LEU A 16 3.95 -15.47 3.56
C LEU A 16 3.61 -14.38 2.55
N LEU A 17 2.32 -14.12 2.34
CA LEU A 17 1.86 -13.05 1.46
C LEU A 17 1.69 -11.74 2.26
N VAL A 18 2.56 -10.77 2.01
CA VAL A 18 2.50 -9.44 2.65
C VAL A 18 1.80 -8.44 1.72
N VAL A 19 0.73 -7.79 2.22
CA VAL A 19 -0.04 -6.81 1.45
C VAL A 19 -0.31 -5.54 2.25
N GLY A 20 -0.11 -4.38 1.63
CA GLY A 20 -0.47 -3.10 2.23
C GLY A 20 -1.99 -2.84 2.20
N THR A 21 -2.53 -2.26 3.27
CA THR A 21 -3.95 -1.84 3.36
C THR A 21 -4.14 -0.33 3.21
N GLY A 22 -3.15 0.32 2.60
CA GLY A 22 -2.99 1.77 2.52
C GLY A 22 -4.15 2.57 1.93
N ALA A 23 -4.14 3.88 2.22
CA ALA A 23 -5.20 4.83 1.95
C ALA A 23 -5.41 5.08 0.45
N ARG A 24 -6.15 4.18 -0.20
CA ARG A 24 -6.89 4.56 -1.41
C ARG A 24 -7.89 5.64 -1.01
N GLY A 25 -7.82 6.82 -1.62
CA GLY A 25 -8.84 7.87 -1.43
C GLY A 25 -10.25 7.30 -1.65
N LEU A 26 -11.27 7.88 -1.01
CA LEU A 26 -12.64 7.36 -0.96
C LEU A 26 -13.16 6.85 -2.32
N ILE A 27 -12.88 7.59 -3.39
CA ILE A 27 -13.24 7.26 -4.77
C ILE A 27 -12.54 5.96 -5.26
N ARG A 28 -11.23 5.79 -4.97
CA ARG A 28 -10.49 4.57 -5.33
C ARG A 28 -10.88 3.35 -4.47
N ARG A 29 -11.41 3.56 -3.25
CA ARG A 29 -11.99 2.49 -2.43
C ARG A 29 -13.30 1.95 -3.01
N LEU A 30 -14.14 2.83 -3.57
CA LEU A 30 -15.43 2.48 -4.16
C LEU A 30 -15.30 1.83 -5.54
N LEU A 31 -14.37 2.30 -6.37
CA LEU A 31 -14.26 1.87 -7.77
C LEU A 31 -13.44 0.57 -7.98
N ARG A 32 -12.63 0.15 -7.00
CA ARG A 32 -11.72 -1.00 -7.16
C ARG A 32 -11.91 -1.99 -6.00
N PRO A 33 -12.18 -3.28 -6.29
CA PRO A 33 -12.15 -4.33 -5.29
C PRO A 33 -10.88 -4.27 -4.45
N SER A 34 -10.99 -4.51 -3.14
CA SER A 34 -9.83 -4.49 -2.25
C SER A 34 -8.93 -5.68 -2.50
N VAL A 35 -7.69 -5.42 -2.91
CA VAL A 35 -6.66 -6.44 -3.13
C VAL A 35 -6.42 -7.21 -1.83
N ALA A 36 -6.17 -6.51 -0.73
CA ALA A 36 -5.96 -7.15 0.58
C ALA A 36 -7.14 -8.02 1.01
N ARG A 37 -8.39 -7.58 0.78
CA ARG A 37 -9.58 -8.38 1.09
C ARG A 37 -9.67 -9.63 0.22
N HIS A 38 -9.32 -9.52 -1.06
CA HIS A 38 -9.29 -10.65 -1.96
C HIS A 38 -8.22 -11.66 -1.54
N CYS A 39 -6.99 -11.21 -1.26
CA CYS A 39 -5.91 -12.08 -0.78
C CYS A 39 -6.29 -12.78 0.52
N LEU A 40 -6.82 -12.05 1.52
CA LEU A 40 -7.29 -12.64 2.79
C LEU A 40 -8.35 -13.74 2.62
N ALA A 41 -9.18 -13.65 1.58
CA ALA A 41 -10.27 -14.58 1.36
C ALA A 41 -9.87 -15.80 0.50
N HIS A 42 -8.77 -15.73 -0.27
CA HIS A 42 -8.46 -16.76 -1.27
C HIS A 42 -7.01 -17.26 -1.25
N ALA A 43 -6.09 -16.59 -0.55
CA ALA A 43 -4.70 -17.04 -0.50
C ALA A 43 -4.61 -18.38 0.26
N PRO A 44 -3.85 -19.36 -0.27
CA PRO A 44 -3.65 -20.66 0.39
C PRO A 44 -2.60 -20.60 1.52
N CYS A 45 -2.10 -19.41 1.84
CA CYS A 45 -1.03 -19.17 2.80
C CYS A 45 -1.37 -18.04 3.78
N PRO A 46 -0.64 -17.91 4.90
CA PRO A 46 -0.77 -16.76 5.80
C PRO A 46 -0.64 -15.42 5.05
N VAL A 47 -1.55 -14.49 5.39
CA VAL A 47 -1.55 -13.14 4.81
C VAL A 47 -1.30 -12.11 5.90
N LEU A 48 -0.21 -11.36 5.77
CA LEU A 48 0.11 -10.24 6.66
C LEU A 48 -0.34 -8.92 6.03
N THR A 49 -1.28 -8.25 6.68
CA THR A 49 -1.73 -6.92 6.26
C THR A 49 -0.96 -5.81 6.97
N VAL A 50 -0.35 -4.91 6.20
CA VAL A 50 0.40 -3.77 6.72
C VAL A 50 -0.44 -2.49 6.62
N PRO A 51 -0.81 -1.82 7.73
CA PRO A 51 -1.52 -0.55 7.70
C PRO A 51 -0.66 0.57 7.09
N PRO A 52 -1.27 1.66 6.61
CA PRO A 52 -0.49 2.81 6.14
C PRO A 52 0.38 3.36 7.28
N SER A 53 1.66 3.61 6.98
CA SER A 53 2.57 4.26 7.93
C SER A 53 2.40 5.79 7.90
N PRO A 54 2.69 6.49 9.01
CA PRO A 54 2.77 7.96 9.01
C PRO A 54 3.76 8.49 7.96
N LEU A 55 4.90 7.81 7.81
CA LEU A 55 5.93 8.13 6.80
C LEU A 55 5.39 8.10 5.36
N GLN A 56 4.37 7.28 5.07
CA GLN A 56 3.73 7.28 3.76
C GLN A 56 3.07 8.63 3.45
N ALA A 57 2.43 9.24 4.44
CA ALA A 57 1.77 10.54 4.26
C ALA A 57 2.79 11.66 4.05
N GLU A 58 3.90 11.62 4.79
CA GLU A 58 5.03 12.55 4.62
C GLU A 58 5.67 12.39 3.24
N LEU A 59 5.90 11.15 2.79
CA LEU A 59 6.42 10.87 1.45
C LEU A 59 5.48 11.37 0.36
N ASP A 60 4.18 11.14 0.50
CA ASP A 60 3.17 11.65 -0.44
C ASP A 60 3.15 13.19 -0.46
N ALA A 61 3.37 13.85 0.68
CA ALA A 61 3.46 15.31 0.76
C ALA A 61 4.73 15.85 0.10
N ALA A 62 5.88 15.21 0.33
CA ALA A 62 7.15 15.56 -0.31
C ALA A 62 7.07 15.35 -1.84
N HIS A 63 6.49 14.24 -2.31
CA HIS A 63 6.27 14.00 -3.74
C HIS A 63 5.39 15.06 -4.38
N ARG A 64 4.32 15.51 -3.70
CA ARG A 64 3.54 16.66 -4.17
C ARG A 64 4.43 17.89 -4.27
N ARG A 65 5.13 18.30 -3.20
CA ARG A 65 6.02 19.49 -3.21
C ARG A 65 7.03 19.44 -4.37
N ASN A 66 7.68 18.30 -4.57
CA ASN A 66 8.65 18.08 -5.66
C ASN A 66 8.00 18.17 -7.04
N ALA A 67 6.81 17.59 -7.23
CA ALA A 67 6.06 17.71 -8.48
C ALA A 67 5.71 19.17 -8.82
N TRP A 68 5.57 20.03 -7.81
CA TRP A 68 5.35 21.47 -7.94
C TRP A 68 6.64 22.32 -7.91
N ARG A 69 7.83 21.69 -7.92
CA ARG A 69 9.14 22.36 -7.79
C ARG A 69 9.22 23.34 -6.61
N LEU A 70 8.51 23.07 -5.52
CA LEU A 70 8.62 23.87 -4.31
C LEU A 70 9.94 23.48 -3.60
N PRO A 71 10.81 24.45 -3.25
CA PRO A 71 12.06 24.14 -2.56
C PRO A 71 11.77 23.47 -1.20
N LEU A 72 12.53 22.42 -0.90
CA LEU A 72 12.53 21.79 0.41
C LEU A 72 13.45 22.59 1.33
N ASP A 73 12.90 23.11 2.43
CA ASP A 73 13.72 23.76 3.45
C ASP A 73 14.29 22.66 4.35
N ALA A 74 15.58 22.35 4.18
CA ALA A 74 16.26 21.29 4.93
C ALA A 74 16.25 21.51 6.45
N ARG A 75 15.89 22.71 6.91
CA ARG A 75 15.73 23.08 8.32
C ARG A 75 14.49 22.44 8.95
N GLU A 76 13.46 22.08 8.17
CA GLU A 76 12.22 21.43 8.67
C GLU A 76 12.39 19.93 8.96
N LEU A 77 13.46 19.28 8.48
CA LEU A 77 13.68 17.84 8.60
C LEU A 77 14.63 17.44 9.75
N ALA A 78 15.14 18.41 10.49
CA ALA A 78 16.12 18.22 11.56
C ALA A 78 15.52 18.33 12.98
N GLU A 79 14.19 18.44 13.10
CA GLU A 79 13.45 18.46 14.37
C GLU A 79 12.62 17.19 14.57
#